data_AF-A0A9X1TXX3-F1
#
_entry.id   AF-A0A9X1TXX3-F1
#
_cell.length_a   1.000
_cell.length_b   1.000
_cell.length_c   1.000
_cell.angle_alpha   90.00
_cell.angle_beta   90.00
_cell.angle_gamma   90.00
#
_symmetry.space_group_name_H-M   'P 1'
#
loop_
_entity.id
_entity.type
_entity.pdbx_description
1 polymer ?
#
loop_
_entity_poly.entity_id
_entity_poly.type
_entity_poly.pdbx_seq_one_letter_code
_entity_poly.pdbx_strand_id
1 'polypeptide(L)'
;MIRILLAEDDTSMREYLQRALQRVGYEVESVGCGTEAMPLLEAGKYDLLLTDIVMPEMDGIELAQKASAIDPAIRVMFITGFAAVALQGGRTAPEAKLLSKPFHLKDLVAEVDRLFQSEDQHGRL
;
A
#
# COMPACT_ATOMS: atom_id res chain seq x y z
N MET A 1 9.63 -13.36 4.16
CA MET A 1 9.41 -12.11 4.93
C MET A 1 8.61 -11.21 4.02
N ILE A 2 7.53 -10.62 4.50
CA ILE A 2 6.65 -9.79 3.67
C ILE A 2 7.37 -8.47 3.33
N ARG A 3 7.47 -8.15 2.04
CA ARG A 3 8.05 -6.92 1.49
C ARG A 3 6.96 -5.92 1.12
N ILE A 4 7.07 -4.71 1.66
CA ILE A 4 6.13 -3.62 1.46
C ILE A 4 6.84 -2.49 0.70
N LEU A 5 6.25 -2.05 -0.40
CA LEU A 5 6.60 -0.78 -1.03
C LEU A 5 5.66 0.32 -0.50
N LEU A 6 6.23 1.32 0.17
CA LEU A 6 5.50 2.45 0.74
C LEU A 6 5.69 3.71 -0.13
N ALA A 7 4.61 4.24 -0.70
CA ALA A 7 4.61 5.51 -1.42
C ALA A 7 3.80 6.57 -0.65
N GLU A 8 4.47 7.61 -0.16
CA GLU A 8 3.87 8.69 0.63
C GLU A 8 4.72 9.95 0.41
N ASP A 9 4.13 11.06 0.01
CA ASP A 9 4.85 12.29 -0.35
C ASP A 9 5.32 13.09 0.88
N ASP A 10 4.56 13.04 1.98
CA ASP A 10 5.00 13.60 3.25
C ASP A 10 6.15 12.79 3.86
N THR A 11 7.35 13.36 3.84
CA THR A 11 8.57 12.72 4.38
C THR A 11 8.44 12.30 5.85
N SER A 12 7.78 13.11 6.69
CA SER A 12 7.65 12.80 8.11
C SER A 12 6.71 11.61 8.34
N MET A 13 5.58 11.59 7.62
CA MET A 13 4.65 10.47 7.62
C MET A 13 5.31 9.22 7.05
N ARG A 14 6.00 9.32 5.90
CA ARG A 14 6.69 8.20 5.25
C ARG A 14 7.68 7.52 6.20
N GLU A 15 8.56 8.29 6.84
CA GLU A 15 9.51 7.76 7.81
C GLU A 15 8.83 7.12 9.02
N TYR A 16 7.75 7.75 9.51
CA TYR A 16 7.00 7.28 10.66
C TYR A 16 6.31 5.93 10.38
N LEU A 17 5.65 5.80 9.24
CA LEU A 17 4.98 4.56 8.80
C LEU A 17 6.00 3.46 8.53
N GLN A 18 7.09 3.77 7.83
CA GLN A 18 8.17 2.82 7.56
C GLN A 18 8.70 2.21 8.86
N ARG A 19 9.04 3.06 9.85
CA ARG A 19 9.56 2.58 11.15
C ARG A 19 8.53 1.73 11.89
N ALA A 20 7.24 2.09 11.84
CA ALA A 20 6.19 1.33 12.50
C ALA A 20 6.05 -0.10 11.93
N LEU A 21 6.07 -0.23 10.60
CA LEU A 21 5.96 -1.52 9.91
C LEU A 21 7.23 -2.36 10.07
N GLN A 22 8.42 -1.75 10.01
CA GLN A 22 9.68 -2.45 10.25
C GLN A 22 9.78 -3.01 11.68
N ARG A 23 9.26 -2.28 12.68
CA ARG A 23 9.24 -2.73 14.08
C ARG A 23 8.43 -4.01 14.32
N VAL A 24 7.47 -4.31 13.45
CA VAL A 24 6.66 -5.53 13.54
C VAL A 24 7.16 -6.65 12.62
N GLY A 25 8.30 -6.45 11.95
CA GLY A 25 9.02 -7.49 11.19
C GLY A 25 8.82 -7.47 9.69
N TYR A 26 8.19 -6.42 9.13
CA TYR A 26 8.08 -6.21 7.69
C TYR A 26 9.36 -5.64 7.09
N GLU A 27 9.72 -6.08 5.89
CA GLU A 27 10.72 -5.39 5.07
C GLU A 27 10.02 -4.25 4.33
N VAL A 28 10.50 -3.03 4.49
CA VAL A 28 9.84 -1.84 3.93
C VAL A 28 10.84 -1.00 3.17
N GLU A 29 10.53 -0.77 1.91
CA GLU A 29 11.20 0.20 1.04
C GLU A 29 10.21 1.35 0.78
N SER A 30 10.66 2.60 0.90
CA SER A 30 9.77 3.76 0.78
C SER A 30 10.26 4.82 -0.19
N VAL A 31 9.31 5.47 -0.85
CA VAL A 31 9.53 6.49 -1.89
C VAL A 31 8.55 7.66 -1.74
N GLY A 32 8.91 8.82 -2.30
CA GLY A 32 8.15 10.06 -2.14
C GLY A 32 7.02 10.26 -3.15
N CYS A 33 6.97 9.48 -4.22
CA CYS A 33 5.97 9.61 -5.26
C CYS A 33 5.81 8.33 -6.08
N GLY A 34 4.75 8.26 -6.89
CA GLY A 34 4.50 7.08 -7.73
C GLY A 34 5.52 6.88 -8.85
N THR A 35 6.15 7.94 -9.35
CA THR A 35 7.19 7.83 -10.40
C THR A 35 8.48 7.20 -9.88
N GLU A 36 8.82 7.41 -8.60
CA GLU A 36 9.92 6.70 -7.92
C GLU A 36 9.56 5.23 -7.60
N ALA A 37 8.28 4.94 -7.35
CA ALA A 37 7.81 3.59 -7.04
C ALA A 37 7.86 2.64 -8.26
N MET A 38 7.59 3.16 -9.46
CA MET A 38 7.44 2.35 -10.67
C MET A 38 8.68 1.51 -11.04
N PRO A 39 9.91 2.06 -11.10
CA PRO A 39 11.10 1.27 -11.39
C PRO A 39 11.35 0.15 -10.37
N LEU A 40 10.96 0.37 -9.11
CA LEU A 40 11.09 -0.63 -8.05
C LEU A 40 10.10 -1.79 -8.27
N LEU A 41 8.85 -1.48 -8.60
CA LEU A 41 7.83 -2.47 -8.94
C LEU A 41 8.23 -3.31 -10.17
N GLU A 42 8.87 -2.70 -11.16
CA GLU A 42 9.34 -3.41 -12.37
C GLU A 42 10.56 -4.29 -12.11
N ALA A 43 11.47 -3.86 -11.23
CA ALA A 43 12.73 -4.55 -10.97
C ALA A 43 12.63 -5.62 -9.86
N GLY A 44 11.66 -5.48 -8.96
CA GLY A 44 11.56 -6.27 -7.73
C GLY A 44 10.21 -6.94 -7.55
N LYS A 45 10.12 -7.75 -6.49
CA LYS A 45 8.86 -8.32 -6.02
C LYS A 45 8.50 -7.75 -4.66
N TYR A 46 7.27 -7.27 -4.54
CA TYR A 46 6.67 -6.79 -3.29
C TYR A 46 5.36 -7.54 -3.07
N ASP A 47 5.03 -7.78 -1.82
CA ASP A 47 3.79 -8.46 -1.42
C ASP A 47 2.65 -7.45 -1.20
N LEU A 48 3.00 -6.20 -0.87
CA LEU A 48 2.07 -5.10 -0.65
C LEU A 48 2.61 -3.78 -1.23
N LEU A 49 1.78 -3.11 -2.02
CA LEU A 49 1.86 -1.68 -2.25
C LEU A 49 0.99 -0.95 -1.22
N LEU A 50 1.63 -0.13 -0.40
CA LEU A 50 0.99 0.78 0.55
C LEU A 50 1.19 2.21 0.06
N THR A 51 0.12 2.90 -0.34
CA THR A 51 0.27 4.21 -1.02
C THR A 51 -0.74 5.25 -0.54
N ASP A 52 -0.34 6.52 -0.41
CA ASP A 52 -1.33 7.61 -0.46
C ASP A 52 -1.91 7.70 -1.87
N ILE A 53 -3.15 8.16 -1.95
CA ILE A 53 -3.82 8.46 -3.22
C ILE A 53 -3.31 9.78 -3.76
N VAL A 54 -3.23 10.82 -2.92
CA VAL A 54 -2.86 12.15 -3.40
C VAL A 54 -1.34 12.27 -3.34
N MET A 55 -0.69 12.16 -4.49
CA MET A 55 0.76 12.32 -4.65
C MET A 55 1.06 13.13 -5.92
N PRO A 56 2.20 13.85 -5.98
CA PRO A 56 2.63 14.53 -7.20
C PRO A 56 2.99 13.54 -8.31
N GLU A 57 2.88 14.01 -9.56
CA GLU A 57 3.23 13.31 -10.80
C GLU A 57 2.38 12.08 -11.14
N MET A 58 2.37 11.08 -10.26
CA MET A 58 1.57 9.87 -10.38
C MET A 58 0.84 9.63 -9.06
N ASP A 59 -0.49 9.62 -9.14
CA ASP A 59 -1.33 9.38 -7.98
C ASP A 59 -1.34 7.90 -7.57
N GLY A 60 -1.76 7.61 -6.35
CA GLY A 60 -1.76 6.24 -5.83
C GLY A 60 -2.69 5.29 -6.59
N ILE A 61 -3.77 5.79 -7.19
CA ILE A 61 -4.73 4.96 -7.93
C ILE A 61 -4.09 4.49 -9.24
N GLU A 62 -3.43 5.40 -9.96
CA GLU A 62 -2.68 5.08 -11.17
C GLU A 62 -1.52 4.11 -10.85
N LEU A 63 -0.77 4.39 -9.77
CA LEU A 63 0.30 3.51 -9.31
C LEU A 63 -0.22 2.09 -9.00
N ALA A 64 -1.33 1.97 -8.28
CA ALA A 64 -1.94 0.69 -7.95
C ALA A 64 -2.40 -0.10 -9.19
N GLN A 65 -2.97 0.59 -10.19
CA GLN A 65 -3.35 -0.04 -11.46
C GLN A 65 -2.14 -0.60 -12.20
N LYS A 66 -1.04 0.15 -12.25
CA LYS A 66 0.21 -0.30 -12.87
C LYS A 66 0.85 -1.44 -12.08
N ALA A 67 0.91 -1.34 -10.76
CA ALA A 67 1.42 -2.40 -9.89
C ALA A 67 0.68 -3.73 -10.10
N SER A 68 -0.67 -3.68 -10.12
CA SER A 68 -1.51 -4.86 -10.35
C SER A 68 -1.36 -5.44 -11.75
N ALA A 69 -1.01 -4.61 -12.75
CA ALA A 69 -0.73 -5.07 -14.11
C ALA A 69 0.66 -5.75 -14.22
N ILE A 70 1.63 -5.32 -13.41
CA ILE A 70 2.98 -5.90 -13.33
C ILE A 70 2.94 -7.23 -12.56
N ASP A 71 2.35 -7.22 -11.37
CA ASP A 71 2.18 -8.41 -10.53
C ASP A 71 0.73 -8.51 -10.05
N PRO A 72 -0.11 -9.37 -10.67
CA PRO A 72 -1.49 -9.56 -10.23
C PRO A 72 -1.65 -10.12 -8.81
N ALA A 73 -0.58 -10.65 -8.20
CA ALA A 73 -0.59 -11.13 -6.82
C ALA A 73 -0.26 -10.04 -5.80
N ILE A 74 0.23 -8.87 -6.23
CA ILE A 74 0.51 -7.77 -5.31
C ILE A 74 -0.78 -7.26 -4.69
N ARG A 75 -0.75 -7.08 -3.38
CA ARG A 75 -1.88 -6.50 -2.65
C ARG A 75 -1.75 -4.99 -2.67
N VAL A 76 -2.88 -4.30 -2.67
CA VAL A 76 -2.91 -2.84 -2.65
C VAL A 76 -3.67 -2.37 -1.42
N MET A 77 -3.06 -1.44 -0.69
CA MET A 77 -3.70 -0.72 0.40
C MET A 77 -3.46 0.78 0.27
N PHE A 78 -4.54 1.55 0.37
CA PHE A 78 -4.50 3.00 0.33
C PHE A 78 -4.50 3.59 1.73
N ILE A 79 -3.66 4.61 1.95
CA ILE A 79 -3.70 5.45 3.15
C ILE A 79 -3.99 6.89 2.72
N THR A 80 -5.20 7.40 2.89
CA THR A 80 -5.52 8.76 2.42
C THR A 80 -6.39 9.58 3.36
N GLY A 81 -6.17 10.89 3.41
CA GLY A 81 -7.10 11.84 4.05
C GLY A 81 -8.30 12.17 3.17
N PHE A 82 -8.27 11.80 1.89
CA PHE A 82 -9.29 12.13 0.90
C PHE A 82 -10.11 10.89 0.53
N ALA A 83 -10.84 10.33 1.51
CA ALA A 83 -11.65 9.12 1.34
C ALA A 83 -12.65 9.19 0.16
N ALA A 84 -13.12 10.40 -0.20
CA ALA A 84 -13.99 10.61 -1.35
C ALA A 84 -13.33 10.21 -2.69
N VAL A 85 -12.01 10.39 -2.84
CA VAL A 85 -11.29 10.07 -4.07
C VAL A 85 -11.21 8.55 -4.30
N ALA A 86 -11.02 7.79 -3.21
CA ALA A 86 -11.05 6.33 -3.25
C ALA A 86 -12.43 5.79 -3.70
N LEU A 87 -13.52 6.43 -3.26
CA LEU A 87 -14.90 6.01 -3.54
C LEU A 87 -15.40 6.43 -4.93
N GLN A 88 -14.91 7.57 -5.45
CA GLN A 88 -15.29 8.09 -6.78
C GLN A 88 -14.61 7.33 -7.92
N GLY A 89 -13.52 6.60 -7.63
CA GLY A 89 -12.68 6.00 -8.67
C GLY A 89 -13.37 4.95 -9.53
N GLY A 90 -14.38 4.21 -9.02
CA GLY A 90 -15.05 3.10 -9.75
C GLY A 90 -14.11 2.03 -10.36
N ARG A 91 -12.80 2.15 -10.07
CA ARG A 91 -11.62 1.53 -10.67
C ARG A 91 -10.57 1.24 -9.60
N THR A 92 -10.91 1.37 -8.32
CA THR A 92 -10.13 0.72 -7.27
C THR A 92 -10.16 -0.77 -7.59
N ALA A 93 -9.00 -1.43 -7.62
CA ALA A 93 -8.96 -2.88 -7.71
C ALA A 93 -10.00 -3.42 -6.70
N PRO A 94 -10.92 -4.32 -7.09
CA PRO A 94 -12.06 -4.70 -6.26
C PRO A 94 -11.70 -5.22 -4.85
N GLU A 95 -10.42 -5.55 -4.63
CA GLU A 95 -9.87 -6.07 -3.38
C GLU A 95 -8.97 -5.08 -2.61
N ALA A 96 -8.74 -3.87 -3.14
CA ALA A 96 -7.86 -2.90 -2.51
C ALA A 96 -8.45 -2.41 -1.17
N LYS A 97 -7.63 -2.43 -0.11
CA LYS A 97 -8.01 -1.95 1.22
C LYS A 97 -7.80 -0.45 1.35
N LEU A 98 -8.58 0.20 2.21
CA LEU A 98 -8.51 1.64 2.44
C LEU A 98 -8.42 1.92 3.94
N LEU A 99 -7.43 2.71 4.34
CA LEU A 99 -7.29 3.30 5.67
C LEU A 99 -7.36 4.83 5.54
N SER A 100 -8.32 5.44 6.23
CA SER A 100 -8.52 6.89 6.16
C SER A 100 -7.67 7.62 7.22
N LYS A 101 -7.04 8.74 6.84
CA LYS A 101 -6.41 9.69 7.78
C LYS A 101 -7.52 10.52 8.48
N PRO A 102 -7.42 10.81 9.80
CA PRO A 102 -6.39 10.34 10.73
C PRO A 102 -6.63 8.89 11.19
N PHE A 103 -5.55 8.15 11.44
CA PHE A 103 -5.56 6.78 11.95
C PHE A 103 -4.52 6.59 13.06
N HIS A 104 -4.63 5.52 13.84
CA HIS A 104 -3.54 5.12 14.75
C HIS A 104 -2.63 4.09 14.08
N LEU A 105 -1.33 4.10 14.42
CA LEU A 105 -0.36 3.12 13.90
C LEU A 105 -0.76 1.67 14.15
N LYS A 106 -1.39 1.39 15.30
CA LYS A 106 -1.90 0.06 15.62
C LYS A 106 -2.97 -0.40 14.62
N ASP A 107 -3.74 0.53 14.06
CA ASP A 107 -4.81 0.22 13.11
C ASP A 107 -4.20 -0.09 11.74
N LEU A 108 -3.15 0.65 11.34
CA LEU A 108 -2.36 0.34 10.14
C LEU A 108 -1.75 -1.06 10.23
N VAL A 109 -1.00 -1.34 11.30
CA VAL A 109 -0.35 -2.63 11.50
C VAL A 109 -1.38 -3.75 11.49
N ALA A 110 -2.49 -3.59 12.22
CA ALA A 110 -3.54 -4.60 12.27
C ALA A 110 -4.18 -4.85 10.88
N GLU A 111 -4.31 -3.83 10.04
CA GLU A 111 -4.85 -4.01 8.69
C GLU A 111 -3.87 -4.71 7.74
N VAL A 112 -2.58 -4.38 7.83
CA VAL A 112 -1.52 -5.11 7.10
C VAL A 112 -1.45 -6.57 7.55
N ASP A 113 -1.51 -6.83 8.85
CA ASP A 113 -1.55 -8.19 9.40
C ASP A 113 -2.78 -8.96 8.88
N ARG A 114 -3.97 -8.33 8.91
CA ARG A 114 -5.22 -8.93 8.42
C ARG A 114 -5.17 -9.28 6.96
N LEU A 115 -4.52 -8.45 6.13
CA LEU A 115 -4.27 -8.79 4.74
C LEU A 115 -3.58 -10.15 4.72
N PHE A 116 -2.39 -10.29 5.31
CA PHE A 116 -1.58 -11.51 5.18
C PHE A 116 -2.08 -12.74 5.97
N GLN A 117 -2.93 -12.56 6.98
CA GLN A 117 -3.55 -13.67 7.72
C GLN A 117 -4.71 -14.34 6.99
N SER A 118 -5.31 -13.68 5.99
CA SER A 118 -6.54 -14.18 5.33
C SER A 118 -6.33 -15.33 4.32
N GLU A 119 -5.09 -15.79 4.10
CA GLU A 119 -4.78 -16.93 3.24
C GLU A 119 -5.02 -18.31 3.89
N ASP A 120 -5.13 -18.40 5.22
CA ASP A 120 -5.31 -19.69 5.92
C ASP A 120 -6.75 -20.25 5.88
N GLN A 121 -7.73 -19.49 5.37
CA GLN A 121 -9.15 -19.90 5.39
C GLN A 121 -9.74 -20.38 4.06
N HIS A 122 -9.02 -20.33 2.94
CA HIS A 122 -9.53 -20.76 1.62
C HIS A 122 -8.89 -22.04 1.05
N GLY A 123 -8.04 -22.73 1.83
CA GLY A 123 -7.36 -23.98 1.43
C GLY A 123 -7.98 -25.28 1.97
N ARG A 124 -9.20 -25.25 2.53
CA ARG A 124 -9.91 -26.46 3.00
C ARG A 124 -11.29 -26.57 2.34
N LEU A 125 -11.32 -27.10 1.12
CA LEU A 125 -12.41 -27.94 0.61
C LEU A 125 -11.83 -29.04 -0.28
#